data_AF-A0A5S3UYG0-F1
#
_entry.id   AF-A0A5S3UYG0-F1
#
_cell.length_a   1.000
_cell.length_b   1.000
_cell.length_c   1.000
_cell.angle_alpha   90.00
_cell.angle_beta   90.00
_cell.angle_gamma   90.00
#
_symmetry.space_group_name_H-M   'P 1'
#
loop_
_entity.id
_entity.type
_entity.pdbx_description
1 polymer ?
#
loop_
_entity_poly.entity_id
_entity_poly.type
_entity_poly.pdbx_seq_one_letter_code
_entity_poly.pdbx_strand_id
1 'polypeptide(L)'
;MERNTNIIIRVAVLLNLVLLPLIVLFLWNENLNSDLRINAGKFGVFGDFFGGVVGSIWTLCSVLLFYNALKEQRRDFKNNRIALDKQVEALTIQAEEFRLQREEFKQSREVFKEQSKTLMEQRFDSIFFSMIELYRNVVSDLNNEHQDGDYFKSVKSRVVSLYLSNGSPESRGHEAYEEVISTEDGQLQLYFRVFYRLIKSIDQSNLKDRDKFVYIKIVRSLLSESQLFIIYYNSFSNDAGGLYRMVLKYNLLKHFSDCYKLHFLSFTKDTLDSQNGLDEQVQARALACFGQEVKEATRSFLSKMQIELLNEFEDSYRESYIFSLDEGVSIAFSSEYRNDFEFKIVTSERDKVKATFGLSSDCFINFVKLVLSELLIYGVYYEPDDVEIMGSILENCLDYEFNVCGFKNLIFCDDLV
;
A
#
# COMPACT_ATOMS: atom_id res chain seq x y z
N MET A 1 15.05 -5.28 76.58
CA MET A 1 15.15 -6.36 77.60
C MET A 1 16.13 -6.04 78.72
N GLU A 2 17.44 -5.86 78.46
CA GLU A 2 18.47 -5.67 79.51
C GLU A 2 18.19 -4.54 80.51
N ARG A 3 17.63 -3.42 80.03
CA ARG A 3 17.32 -2.27 80.88
C ARG A 3 16.20 -2.55 81.89
N ASN A 4 15.22 -3.38 81.52
CA ASN A 4 14.09 -3.73 82.38
C ASN A 4 14.55 -4.75 83.44
N THR A 5 15.42 -5.68 83.06
CA THR A 5 16.10 -6.61 83.97
C THR A 5 16.91 -5.87 85.04
N ASN A 6 17.66 -4.84 84.65
CA ASN A 6 18.46 -4.04 85.59
C ASN A 6 17.61 -3.22 86.57
N ILE A 7 16.43 -2.76 86.16
CA ILE A 7 15.49 -2.04 87.05
C ILE A 7 14.89 -3.01 88.08
N ILE A 8 14.48 -4.21 87.64
CA ILE A 8 13.93 -5.26 88.52
C ILE A 8 14.97 -5.68 89.57
N ILE A 9 16.23 -5.88 89.16
CA ILE A 9 17.32 -6.27 90.07
C ILE A 9 17.57 -5.17 91.11
N ARG A 10 17.61 -3.89 90.70
CA ARG A 10 17.82 -2.77 91.64
C ARG A 10 16.68 -2.64 92.65
N VAL A 11 15.44 -2.82 92.21
CA VAL A 11 14.26 -2.85 93.08
C VAL A 11 14.35 -3.98 94.10
N ALA A 12 14.70 -5.20 93.66
CA ALA A 12 14.83 -6.36 94.53
C ALA A 12 15.94 -6.16 95.59
N VAL A 13 17.05 -5.53 95.21
CA VAL A 13 18.14 -5.18 96.14
C VAL A 13 17.68 -4.14 97.17
N LEU A 14 16.94 -3.11 96.74
CA LEU A 14 16.46 -2.04 97.62
C LEU A 14 15.41 -2.55 98.62
N LEU A 15 14.54 -3.48 98.20
CA LEU A 15 13.62 -4.22 99.07
C LEU A 15 14.35 -4.99 100.18
N ASN A 16 15.40 -5.74 99.82
CA ASN A 16 16.21 -6.47 100.79
C ASN A 16 16.93 -5.53 101.76
N LEU A 17 17.43 -4.40 101.27
CA LEU A 17 18.19 -3.44 102.05
C LEU A 17 17.33 -2.69 103.08
N VAL A 18 16.02 -2.54 102.82
CA VAL A 18 15.05 -1.98 103.76
C VAL A 18 14.53 -3.05 104.73
N LEU A 19 14.24 -4.26 104.25
CA LEU A 19 13.67 -5.33 105.06
C LEU A 19 14.62 -5.88 106.13
N LEU A 20 15.90 -6.04 105.83
CA LEU A 20 16.91 -6.58 106.74
C LEU A 20 17.04 -5.77 108.06
N PRO A 21 17.30 -4.46 108.05
CA PRO A 21 17.41 -3.67 109.28
C PRO A 21 16.08 -3.57 110.05
N LEU A 22 14.93 -3.64 109.37
CA LEU A 22 13.62 -3.63 110.01
C LEU A 22 13.31 -4.94 110.74
N ILE A 23 13.72 -6.09 110.18
CA ILE A 23 13.67 -7.40 110.86
C ILE A 23 14.58 -7.39 112.08
N VAL A 24 15.78 -6.82 111.98
CA VAL A 24 16.71 -6.68 113.10
C VAL A 24 16.13 -5.79 114.22
N LEU A 25 15.48 -4.68 113.88
CA LEU A 25 14.80 -3.81 114.86
C LEU A 25 13.59 -4.49 115.51
N PHE A 26 12.82 -5.28 114.76
CA PHE A 26 11.68 -6.04 115.32
C PHE A 26 12.11 -7.13 116.30
N LEU A 27 13.27 -7.77 116.06
CA LEU A 27 13.84 -8.80 116.92
C LEU A 27 14.73 -8.23 118.04
N TRP A 28 14.91 -6.91 118.08
CA TRP A 28 15.78 -6.26 119.05
C TRP A 28 15.20 -6.43 120.47
N ASN A 29 15.91 -7.21 121.30
CA ASN A 29 15.61 -7.48 122.72
C ASN A 29 14.46 -8.47 123.01
N GLU A 30 14.15 -9.39 122.08
CA GLU A 30 13.21 -10.52 122.30
C GLU A 30 13.95 -11.81 122.73
N ASN A 31 13.39 -12.54 123.70
CA ASN A 31 13.88 -13.86 124.11
C ASN A 31 13.30 -14.95 123.19
N LEU A 32 14.05 -15.33 122.17
CA LEU A 32 13.65 -16.34 121.18
C LEU A 32 13.77 -17.76 121.74
N ASN A 33 12.74 -18.23 122.47
CA ASN A 33 12.62 -19.63 122.90
C ASN A 33 11.85 -20.46 121.85
N SER A 34 12.42 -21.56 121.39
CA SER A 34 11.88 -22.42 120.32
C SER A 34 10.67 -23.29 120.70
N ASP A 35 10.30 -23.33 121.99
CA ASP A 35 9.24 -24.20 122.54
C ASP A 35 7.90 -23.50 122.82
N LEU A 36 7.74 -22.22 122.46
CA LEU A 36 6.52 -21.44 122.70
C LEU A 36 5.69 -21.19 121.42
N ARG A 37 4.36 -21.20 121.57
CA ARG A 37 3.41 -20.90 120.49
C ARG A 37 3.54 -19.44 120.04
N ILE A 38 3.54 -19.21 118.73
CA ILE A 38 3.66 -17.88 118.10
C ILE A 38 2.60 -16.92 118.67
N ASN A 39 3.02 -15.73 119.13
CA ASN A 39 2.10 -14.69 119.59
C ASN A 39 1.41 -14.03 118.40
N ALA A 40 0.14 -14.36 118.19
CA ALA A 40 -0.65 -13.90 117.05
C ALA A 40 -0.77 -12.37 116.93
N GLY A 41 -0.80 -11.64 118.06
CA GLY A 41 -0.89 -10.17 118.05
C GLY A 41 0.38 -9.50 117.55
N LYS A 42 1.56 -9.93 118.03
CA LYS A 42 2.85 -9.41 117.56
C LYS A 42 3.14 -9.81 116.11
N PHE A 43 2.78 -11.03 115.72
CA PHE A 43 2.90 -11.49 114.34
C PHE A 43 1.97 -10.72 113.40
N GLY A 44 0.77 -10.34 113.86
CA GLY A 44 -0.16 -9.46 113.14
C GLY A 44 0.42 -8.07 112.89
N VAL A 45 0.95 -7.40 113.92
CA VAL A 45 1.56 -6.05 113.79
C VAL A 45 2.80 -6.08 112.86
N PHE A 46 3.60 -7.14 112.93
CA PHE A 46 4.69 -7.36 111.98
C PHE A 46 4.18 -7.55 110.55
N GLY A 47 3.12 -8.34 110.37
CA GLY A 47 2.45 -8.54 109.09
C GLY A 47 1.89 -7.25 108.50
N ASP A 48 1.27 -6.39 109.31
CA ASP A 48 0.72 -5.09 108.89
C ASP A 48 1.83 -4.13 108.42
N PHE A 49 2.95 -4.09 109.16
CA PHE A 49 4.10 -3.28 108.80
C PHE A 49 4.81 -3.81 107.54
N PHE A 50 5.09 -5.12 107.48
CA PHE A 50 5.71 -5.76 106.33
C PHE A 50 4.82 -5.60 105.09
N GLY A 51 3.51 -5.85 105.21
CA GLY A 51 2.53 -5.66 104.14
C GLY A 51 2.44 -4.21 103.67
N GLY A 52 2.48 -3.24 104.58
CA GLY A 52 2.47 -1.81 104.25
C GLY A 52 3.73 -1.35 103.51
N VAL A 53 4.92 -1.72 104.00
CA VAL A 53 6.20 -1.33 103.38
C VAL A 53 6.42 -2.08 102.07
N VAL A 54 6.30 -3.41 102.07
CA VAL A 54 6.50 -4.23 100.87
C VAL A 54 5.42 -3.96 99.83
N GLY A 55 4.16 -3.80 100.24
CA GLY A 55 3.06 -3.45 99.34
C GLY A 55 3.25 -2.07 98.69
N SER A 56 3.74 -1.08 99.43
CA SER A 56 4.03 0.26 98.89
C SER A 56 5.20 0.25 97.90
N ILE A 57 6.28 -0.49 98.21
CA ILE A 57 7.40 -0.65 97.28
C ILE A 57 6.94 -1.42 96.04
N TRP A 58 6.20 -2.52 96.20
CA TRP A 58 5.64 -3.29 95.09
C TRP A 58 4.77 -2.45 94.16
N THR A 59 3.93 -1.59 94.74
CA THR A 59 3.08 -0.65 94.00
C THR A 59 3.92 0.37 93.23
N LEU A 60 4.93 0.98 93.88
CA LEU A 60 5.84 1.92 93.21
C LEU A 60 6.60 1.26 92.05
N CYS A 61 7.07 0.03 92.24
CA CYS A 61 7.77 -0.72 91.21
C CYS A 61 6.86 -1.08 90.04
N SER A 62 5.60 -1.42 90.32
CA SER A 62 4.58 -1.66 89.30
C SER A 62 4.33 -0.40 88.45
N VAL A 63 4.22 0.78 89.09
CA VAL A 63 4.06 2.06 88.40
C VAL A 63 5.29 2.40 87.53
N LEU A 64 6.51 2.17 88.04
CA LEU A 64 7.74 2.42 87.27
C LEU A 64 7.90 1.48 86.08
N LEU A 65 7.57 0.19 86.25
CA LEU A 65 7.56 -0.78 85.15
C LEU A 65 6.51 -0.42 84.10
N PHE A 66 5.31 -0.05 84.53
CA PHE A 66 4.24 0.41 83.65
C PHE A 66 4.64 1.68 82.87
N TYR A 67 5.23 2.67 83.54
CA TYR A 67 5.75 3.87 82.89
C TYR A 67 6.81 3.56 81.83
N ASN A 68 7.75 2.67 82.14
CA ASN A 68 8.79 2.29 81.21
C ASN A 68 8.22 1.51 80.01
N ALA A 69 7.26 0.63 80.24
CA ALA A 69 6.53 -0.07 79.17
C ALA A 69 5.79 0.92 78.26
N LEU A 70 5.06 1.90 78.83
CA LEU A 70 4.40 2.96 78.07
C LEU A 70 5.40 3.80 77.24
N LYS A 71 6.57 4.07 77.81
CA LYS A 71 7.64 4.80 77.11
C LYS A 71 8.19 3.99 75.94
N GLU A 72 8.41 2.70 76.12
CA GLU A 72 8.89 1.80 75.07
C GLU A 72 7.84 1.65 73.96
N GLN A 73 6.56 1.48 74.33
CA GLN A 73 5.44 1.45 73.40
C GLN A 73 5.31 2.74 72.56
N ARG A 74 5.49 3.92 73.18
CA ARG A 74 5.53 5.20 72.43
C ARG A 74 6.66 5.24 71.40
N ARG A 75 7.82 4.65 71.73
CA ARG A 75 8.96 4.58 70.79
C ARG A 75 8.64 3.65 69.62
N ASP A 76 8.04 2.50 69.89
CA ASP A 76 7.66 1.54 68.85
C ASP A 76 6.58 2.13 67.92
N PHE A 77 5.60 2.86 68.46
CA PHE A 77 4.64 3.59 67.64
C PHE A 77 5.31 4.61 66.71
N LYS A 78 6.35 5.33 67.18
CA LYS A 78 7.11 6.25 66.33
C LYS A 78 7.86 5.51 65.22
N ASN A 79 8.50 4.38 65.55
CA ASN A 79 9.22 3.57 64.55
C ASN A 79 8.26 2.99 63.51
N ASN A 80 7.10 2.47 63.94
CA ASN A 80 6.07 1.95 63.05
C ASN A 80 5.51 3.03 62.13
N ARG A 81 5.30 4.25 62.64
CA ARG A 81 4.89 5.39 61.80
C ARG A 81 5.91 5.68 60.70
N ILE A 82 7.21 5.74 61.05
CA ILE A 82 8.28 5.95 60.08
C ILE A 82 8.34 4.81 59.04
N ALA A 83 8.16 3.56 59.48
CA ALA A 83 8.12 2.42 58.56
C ALA A 83 6.92 2.48 57.60
N LEU A 84 5.75 2.90 58.10
CA LEU A 84 4.56 3.10 57.28
C LEU A 84 4.76 4.23 56.27
N ASP A 85 5.34 5.36 56.69
CA ASP A 85 5.64 6.48 55.79
C ASP A 85 6.54 6.04 54.63
N LYS A 86 7.57 5.22 54.90
CA LYS A 86 8.43 4.61 53.87
C LYS A 86 7.68 3.66 52.94
N GLN A 87 6.72 2.89 53.46
CA GLN A 87 5.89 2.01 52.63
C GLN A 87 4.98 2.81 51.70
N VAL A 88 4.39 3.90 52.19
CA VAL A 88 3.59 4.81 51.36
C VAL A 88 4.46 5.41 50.25
N GLU A 89 5.66 5.89 50.58
CA GLU A 89 6.61 6.42 49.60
C GLU A 89 6.97 5.36 48.53
N ALA A 90 7.33 4.14 48.95
CA ALA A 90 7.62 3.04 48.03
C ALA A 90 6.45 2.71 47.10
N LEU A 91 5.21 2.73 47.61
CA LEU A 91 4.00 2.52 46.80
C LEU A 91 3.79 3.67 45.80
N THR A 92 4.06 4.91 46.18
CA THR A 92 3.95 6.05 45.24
C THR A 92 4.96 5.95 44.11
N ILE A 93 6.20 5.56 44.41
CA ILE A 93 7.24 5.31 43.40
C ILE A 93 6.80 4.16 42.48
N GLN A 94 6.29 3.07 43.05
CA GLN A 94 5.83 1.92 42.27
C GLN A 94 4.65 2.27 41.34
N ALA A 95 3.70 3.09 41.82
CA ALA A 95 2.59 3.57 40.99
C ALA A 95 3.09 4.42 39.81
N GLU A 96 4.10 5.25 40.04
CA GLU A 96 4.71 6.07 38.99
C GLU A 96 5.51 5.22 37.99
N GLU A 97 6.27 4.23 38.45
CA GLU A 97 6.94 3.25 37.58
C GLU A 97 5.94 2.52 36.67
N PHE A 98 4.81 2.06 37.21
CA PHE A 98 3.77 1.45 36.38
C PHE A 98 3.17 2.42 35.36
N ARG A 99 3.04 3.70 35.72
CA ARG A 99 2.57 4.74 34.80
C ARG A 99 3.55 4.94 33.66
N LEU A 100 4.85 5.07 33.95
CA LEU A 100 5.91 5.20 32.96
C LEU A 100 5.99 3.95 32.07
N GLN A 101 5.94 2.75 32.65
CA GLN A 101 5.96 1.50 31.90
C GLN A 101 4.78 1.38 30.93
N ARG A 102 3.58 1.83 31.33
CA ARG A 102 2.41 1.84 30.45
C ARG A 102 2.60 2.79 29.26
N GLU A 103 3.25 3.94 29.48
CA GLU A 103 3.55 4.89 28.42
C GLU A 103 4.61 4.34 27.45
N GLU A 104 5.69 3.75 27.95
CA GLU A 104 6.70 3.04 27.14
C GLU A 104 6.07 1.92 26.30
N PHE A 105 5.17 1.11 26.88
CA PHE A 105 4.45 0.10 26.11
C PHE A 105 3.57 0.69 25.01
N LYS A 106 2.96 1.85 25.24
CA LYS A 106 2.17 2.54 24.22
C LYS A 106 3.07 3.00 23.07
N GLN A 107 4.21 3.63 23.38
CA GLN A 107 5.18 4.06 22.38
C GLN A 107 5.75 2.87 21.60
N SER A 108 6.11 1.78 22.30
CA SER A 108 6.60 0.54 21.68
C SER A 108 5.58 -0.09 20.73
N ARG A 109 4.29 -0.03 21.04
CA ARG A 109 3.22 -0.49 20.13
C ARG A 109 3.15 0.33 18.85
N GLU A 110 3.32 1.65 18.94
CA GLU A 110 3.33 2.50 17.74
C GLU A 110 4.54 2.20 16.87
N VAL A 111 5.73 2.08 17.46
CA VAL A 111 6.97 1.67 16.74
C VAL A 111 6.79 0.30 16.08
N PHE A 112 6.22 -0.68 16.78
CA PHE A 112 5.95 -2.00 16.23
C PHE A 112 4.99 -1.95 15.04
N LYS A 113 3.97 -1.09 15.10
CA LYS A 113 3.02 -0.88 14.02
C LYS A 113 3.68 -0.25 12.79
N GLU A 114 4.58 0.70 12.98
CA GLU A 114 5.38 1.30 11.90
C GLU A 114 6.34 0.26 11.29
N GLN A 115 7.08 -0.48 12.11
CA GLN A 115 7.95 -1.56 11.65
C GLN A 115 7.20 -2.63 10.87
N SER A 116 6.01 -3.02 11.33
CA SER A 116 5.18 -3.99 10.62
C SER A 116 4.80 -3.50 9.22
N LYS A 117 4.54 -2.20 9.04
CA LYS A 117 4.28 -1.62 7.71
C LYS A 117 5.52 -1.68 6.82
N THR A 118 6.67 -1.22 7.32
CA THR A 118 7.93 -1.27 6.58
C THR A 118 8.31 -2.69 6.16
N LEU A 119 8.12 -3.69 7.03
CA LEU A 119 8.36 -5.09 6.70
C LEU A 119 7.42 -5.61 5.60
N MET A 120 6.16 -5.17 5.58
CA MET A 120 5.23 -5.53 4.51
C MET A 120 5.66 -4.94 3.16
N GLU A 121 6.13 -3.69 3.15
CA GLU A 121 6.67 -3.02 1.96
C GLU A 121 7.92 -3.73 1.45
N GLN A 122 8.90 -4.00 2.32
CA GLN A 122 10.12 -4.73 1.98
C GLN A 122 9.85 -6.15 1.47
N ARG A 123 8.88 -6.85 2.08
CA ARG A 123 8.46 -8.18 1.61
C ARG A 123 7.88 -8.10 0.20
N PHE A 124 7.08 -7.08 -0.08
CA PHE A 124 6.54 -6.87 -1.42
C PHE A 124 7.66 -6.60 -2.44
N ASP A 125 8.60 -5.69 -2.11
CA ASP A 125 9.76 -5.42 -2.97
C ASP A 125 10.53 -6.69 -3.31
N SER A 126 10.81 -7.52 -2.30
CA SER A 126 11.51 -8.79 -2.48
C SER A 126 10.76 -9.75 -3.41
N ILE A 127 9.43 -9.87 -3.26
CA ILE A 127 8.59 -10.69 -4.15
C ILE A 127 8.60 -10.11 -5.56
N PHE A 128 8.43 -8.80 -5.71
CA PHE A 128 8.45 -8.11 -6.99
C PHE A 128 9.76 -8.37 -7.76
N PHE A 129 10.92 -8.11 -7.13
CA PHE A 129 12.21 -8.33 -7.80
C PHE A 129 12.47 -9.79 -8.13
N SER A 130 11.97 -10.72 -7.31
CA SER A 130 12.04 -12.16 -7.59
C SER A 130 11.18 -12.54 -8.79
N MET A 131 9.99 -11.93 -8.96
CA MET A 131 9.13 -12.14 -10.14
C MET A 131 9.73 -11.51 -11.40
N ILE A 132 10.41 -10.36 -11.28
CA ILE A 132 11.14 -9.75 -12.38
C ILE A 132 12.30 -10.65 -12.83
N GLU A 133 13.02 -11.27 -11.90
CA GLU A 133 14.07 -12.23 -12.23
C GLU A 133 13.49 -13.46 -12.93
N LEU A 134 12.39 -14.02 -12.43
CA LEU A 134 11.69 -15.11 -13.10
C LEU A 134 11.24 -14.74 -14.51
N TYR A 135 10.71 -13.52 -14.69
CA TYR A 135 10.34 -12.99 -16.01
C TYR A 135 11.55 -12.91 -16.94
N ARG A 136 12.68 -12.35 -16.49
CA ARG A 136 13.92 -12.27 -17.27
C ARG A 136 14.44 -13.64 -17.66
N ASN A 137 14.39 -14.61 -16.75
CA ASN A 137 14.83 -15.97 -17.02
C ASN A 137 13.98 -16.61 -18.11
N VAL A 138 12.64 -16.52 -18.02
CA VAL A 138 11.75 -17.03 -19.08
C VAL A 138 12.02 -16.37 -20.43
N VAL A 139 12.22 -15.05 -20.46
CA VAL A 139 12.58 -14.33 -21.70
C VAL A 139 13.93 -14.79 -22.25
N SER A 140 14.92 -14.97 -21.38
CA SER A 140 16.25 -15.45 -21.75
C SER A 140 16.21 -16.88 -22.28
N ASP A 141 15.46 -17.77 -21.62
CA ASP A 141 15.33 -19.18 -22.01
C ASP A 141 14.70 -19.28 -23.41
N LEU A 142 13.61 -18.54 -23.66
CA LEU A 142 12.99 -18.45 -24.99
C LEU A 142 13.98 -18.00 -26.07
N ASN A 143 14.74 -16.94 -25.78
CA ASN A 143 15.71 -16.41 -26.73
C ASN A 143 16.88 -17.37 -26.99
N ASN A 144 17.38 -18.05 -25.95
CA ASN A 144 18.50 -18.98 -26.05
C ASN A 144 18.13 -20.30 -26.74
N GLU A 145 16.89 -20.76 -26.59
CA GLU A 145 16.39 -21.97 -27.25
C GLU A 145 16.09 -21.74 -28.75
N HIS A 146 15.91 -20.48 -29.16
CA HIS A 146 15.69 -20.12 -30.55
C HIS A 146 17.01 -19.91 -31.32
N GLN A 147 17.10 -20.43 -32.56
CA GLN A 147 18.34 -20.43 -33.36
C GLN A 147 18.96 -19.04 -33.57
N ASP A 148 18.12 -18.02 -33.74
CA ASP A 148 18.54 -16.64 -33.99
C ASP A 148 18.82 -15.81 -32.72
N GLY A 149 18.64 -16.38 -31.52
CA GLY A 149 18.85 -15.65 -30.27
C GLY A 149 17.77 -14.60 -29.91
N ASP A 150 16.73 -14.45 -30.74
CA ASP A 150 15.61 -13.54 -30.50
C ASP A 150 14.29 -14.20 -30.93
N TYR A 151 13.67 -14.89 -29.98
CA TYR A 151 12.42 -15.62 -30.18
C TYR A 151 11.28 -14.68 -30.54
N PHE A 152 11.14 -13.56 -29.82
CA PHE A 152 10.03 -12.62 -30.00
C PHE A 152 10.07 -11.95 -31.38
N LYS A 153 11.26 -11.60 -31.87
CA LYS A 153 11.42 -11.05 -33.23
C LYS A 153 11.12 -12.08 -34.31
N SER A 154 11.47 -13.35 -34.11
CA SER A 154 11.12 -14.45 -35.02
C SER A 154 9.60 -14.62 -35.13
N VAL A 155 8.91 -14.70 -33.99
CA VAL A 155 7.43 -14.77 -33.94
C VAL A 155 6.81 -13.56 -34.63
N LYS A 156 7.25 -12.34 -34.30
CA LYS A 156 6.78 -11.10 -34.97
C LYS A 156 6.95 -11.20 -36.50
N SER A 157 8.12 -11.64 -36.96
CA SER A 157 8.43 -11.72 -38.40
C SER A 157 7.54 -12.74 -39.12
N ARG A 158 7.24 -13.88 -38.49
CA ARG A 158 6.31 -14.90 -39.00
C ARG A 158 4.88 -14.40 -39.08
N VAL A 159 4.42 -13.69 -38.05
CA VAL A 159 3.08 -13.07 -38.06
C VAL A 159 2.99 -12.02 -39.18
N VAL A 160 4.00 -11.17 -39.30
CA VAL A 160 4.07 -10.16 -40.37
C VAL A 160 4.11 -10.82 -41.74
N SER A 161 4.91 -11.86 -41.97
CA SER A 161 4.99 -12.51 -43.27
C SER A 161 3.68 -13.18 -43.67
N LEU A 162 3.00 -13.85 -42.74
CA LEU A 162 1.71 -14.48 -42.96
C LEU A 162 0.60 -13.44 -43.23
N TYR A 163 0.59 -12.34 -42.48
CA TYR A 163 -0.32 -11.23 -42.71
C TYR A 163 -0.16 -10.66 -44.12
N LEU A 164 1.09 -10.48 -44.56
CA LEU A 164 1.41 -9.93 -45.87
C LEU A 164 1.14 -10.90 -47.03
N SER A 165 1.17 -12.23 -46.80
CA SER A 165 0.92 -13.21 -47.86
C SER A 165 -0.57 -13.41 -48.16
N ASN A 166 -1.46 -13.16 -47.20
CA ASN A 166 -2.86 -13.51 -47.32
C ASN A 166 -3.77 -12.42 -47.94
N GLY A 167 -3.26 -11.19 -48.18
CA GLY A 167 -4.04 -10.07 -48.72
C GLY A 167 -5.09 -9.50 -47.73
N SER A 168 -5.36 -8.19 -47.82
CA SER A 168 -6.17 -7.37 -46.87
C SER A 168 -7.59 -7.92 -46.65
N PRO A 169 -8.05 -8.02 -45.37
CA PRO A 169 -8.72 -6.90 -44.67
C PRO A 169 -8.31 -6.73 -43.19
N GLU A 170 -8.83 -5.67 -42.56
CA GLU A 170 -8.54 -5.19 -41.20
C GLU A 170 -8.70 -6.24 -40.07
N SER A 171 -9.50 -7.27 -40.29
CA SER A 171 -9.79 -8.36 -39.35
C SER A 171 -8.72 -9.47 -39.31
N ARG A 172 -7.82 -9.54 -40.29
CA ARG A 172 -6.84 -10.65 -40.41
C ARG A 172 -5.59 -10.53 -39.55
N GLY A 173 -5.31 -9.36 -38.97
CA GLY A 173 -4.11 -9.20 -38.14
C GLY A 173 -4.14 -10.10 -36.89
N HIS A 174 -5.32 -10.22 -36.29
CA HIS A 174 -5.56 -11.14 -35.19
C HIS A 174 -5.53 -12.61 -35.66
N GLU A 175 -6.19 -12.94 -36.76
CA GLU A 175 -6.20 -14.29 -37.34
C GLU A 175 -4.77 -14.79 -37.66
N ALA A 176 -3.94 -13.93 -38.28
CA ALA A 176 -2.54 -14.25 -38.57
C ALA A 176 -1.72 -14.47 -37.30
N TYR A 177 -1.99 -13.70 -36.25
CA TYR A 177 -1.37 -13.94 -34.94
C TYR A 177 -1.82 -15.29 -34.35
N GLU A 178 -3.13 -15.56 -34.31
CA GLU A 178 -3.67 -16.81 -33.78
C GLU A 178 -3.15 -18.02 -34.53
N GLU A 179 -3.06 -17.96 -35.86
CA GLU A 179 -2.51 -19.04 -36.68
C GLU A 179 -1.05 -19.32 -36.32
N VAL A 180 -0.20 -18.29 -36.22
CA VAL A 180 1.20 -18.48 -35.82
C VAL A 180 1.29 -19.04 -34.40
N ILE A 181 0.54 -18.50 -33.44
CA ILE A 181 0.59 -18.97 -32.05
C ILE A 181 0.04 -20.39 -31.90
N SER A 182 -0.93 -20.81 -32.71
CA SER A 182 -1.45 -22.17 -32.70
C SER A 182 -0.38 -23.22 -33.08
N THR A 183 0.64 -22.79 -33.83
CA THR A 183 1.78 -23.64 -34.22
C THR A 183 2.96 -23.59 -33.25
N GLU A 184 2.88 -22.79 -32.18
CA GLU A 184 3.93 -22.68 -31.16
C GLU A 184 3.78 -23.73 -30.05
N ASP A 185 4.91 -24.29 -29.59
CA ASP A 185 4.98 -25.43 -28.67
C ASP A 185 4.70 -25.08 -27.18
N GLY A 186 3.80 -24.14 -26.89
CA GLY A 186 3.41 -23.86 -25.50
C GLY A 186 4.33 -22.86 -24.74
N GLN A 187 5.48 -22.52 -25.32
CA GLN A 187 6.52 -21.72 -24.67
C GLN A 187 6.07 -20.25 -24.46
N LEU A 188 5.39 -19.67 -25.44
CA LEU A 188 4.86 -18.32 -25.34
C LEU A 188 3.74 -18.21 -24.27
N GLN A 189 2.97 -19.27 -24.03
CA GLN A 189 1.97 -19.30 -22.96
C GLN A 189 2.61 -19.29 -21.57
N LEU A 190 3.84 -19.82 -21.40
CA LEU A 190 4.59 -19.66 -20.15
C LEU A 190 4.97 -18.21 -19.92
N TYR A 191 5.49 -17.53 -20.96
CA TYR A 191 5.79 -16.09 -20.92
C TYR A 191 4.59 -15.26 -20.48
N PHE A 192 3.43 -15.43 -21.12
CA PHE A 192 2.23 -14.68 -20.75
C PHE A 192 1.75 -14.98 -19.34
N ARG A 193 1.84 -16.24 -18.88
CA ARG A 193 1.48 -16.60 -17.49
C ARG A 193 2.36 -15.90 -16.47
N VAL A 194 3.68 -15.84 -16.71
CA VAL A 194 4.61 -15.16 -15.80
C VAL A 194 4.39 -13.65 -15.84
N PHE A 195 4.26 -13.07 -17.04
CA PHE A 195 3.99 -11.64 -17.22
C PHE A 195 2.68 -11.21 -16.56
N TYR A 196 1.59 -11.94 -16.80
CA TYR A 196 0.31 -11.68 -16.17
C TYR A 196 0.40 -11.79 -14.64
N ARG A 197 1.06 -12.82 -14.12
CA ARG A 197 1.24 -12.98 -12.66
C ARG A 197 2.04 -11.83 -12.05
N LEU A 198 3.10 -11.37 -12.72
CA LEU A 198 3.89 -10.23 -12.27
C LEU A 198 3.02 -8.98 -12.10
N ILE A 199 2.21 -8.65 -13.12
CA ILE A 199 1.31 -7.50 -13.06
C ILE A 199 0.21 -7.70 -12.02
N LYS A 200 -0.36 -8.91 -11.95
CA LYS A 200 -1.40 -9.27 -10.97
C LYS A 200 -0.93 -9.14 -9.53
N SER A 201 0.31 -9.53 -9.24
CA SER A 201 0.89 -9.37 -7.91
C SER A 201 0.97 -7.90 -7.49
N ILE A 202 1.27 -7.00 -8.44
CA ILE A 202 1.26 -5.54 -8.19
C ILE A 202 -0.18 -5.06 -7.99
N ASP A 203 -1.11 -5.47 -8.85
CA ASP A 203 -2.52 -5.07 -8.80
C ASP A 203 -3.20 -5.44 -7.48
N GLN A 204 -2.96 -6.66 -7.00
CA GLN A 204 -3.54 -7.22 -5.78
C GLN A 204 -2.80 -6.83 -4.49
N SER A 205 -1.71 -6.07 -4.60
CA SER A 205 -0.96 -5.60 -3.43
C SER A 205 -1.75 -4.56 -2.62
N ASN A 206 -1.43 -4.46 -1.33
CA ASN A 206 -1.97 -3.44 -0.43
C ASN A 206 -1.32 -2.05 -0.62
N LEU A 207 -0.56 -1.86 -1.70
CA LEU A 207 0.05 -0.58 -2.04
C LEU A 207 -1.00 0.44 -2.46
N LYS A 208 -0.65 1.73 -2.36
CA LYS A 208 -1.46 2.80 -2.96
C LYS A 208 -1.33 2.76 -4.47
N ASP A 209 -2.34 3.23 -5.19
CA ASP A 209 -2.35 3.18 -6.67
C ASP A 209 -1.15 3.90 -7.29
N ARG A 210 -0.75 5.06 -6.73
CA ARG A 210 0.49 5.76 -7.12
C ARG A 210 1.71 4.85 -7.07
N ASP A 211 1.87 4.09 -5.98
CA ASP A 211 3.04 3.23 -5.80
C ASP A 211 2.98 2.03 -6.74
N LYS A 212 1.78 1.45 -6.95
CA LYS A 212 1.56 0.41 -7.98
C LYS A 212 2.01 0.88 -9.36
N PHE A 213 1.68 2.11 -9.74
CA PHE A 213 2.13 2.70 -11.01
C PHE A 213 3.65 2.83 -11.12
N VAL A 214 4.37 3.05 -10.02
CA VAL A 214 5.85 3.04 -10.03
C VAL A 214 6.38 1.67 -10.44
N TYR A 215 5.91 0.58 -9.82
CA TYR A 215 6.32 -0.78 -10.19
C TYR A 215 5.93 -1.15 -11.62
N ILE A 216 4.73 -0.74 -12.06
CA ILE A 216 4.27 -0.96 -13.43
C ILE A 216 5.16 -0.24 -14.45
N LYS A 217 5.60 0.98 -14.17
CA LYS A 217 6.55 1.70 -15.05
C LYS A 217 7.87 0.94 -15.17
N ILE A 218 8.35 0.32 -14.08
CA ILE A 218 9.51 -0.56 -14.13
C ILE A 218 9.24 -1.75 -15.05
N VAL A 219 8.12 -2.47 -14.88
CA VAL A 219 7.75 -3.60 -15.75
C VAL A 219 7.71 -3.18 -17.22
N ARG A 220 7.07 -2.04 -17.51
CA ARG A 220 6.97 -1.49 -18.87
C ARG A 220 8.34 -1.21 -19.51
N SER A 221 9.31 -0.74 -18.73
CA SER A 221 10.67 -0.48 -19.22
C SER A 221 11.44 -1.74 -19.59
N LEU A 222 10.99 -2.92 -19.15
CA LEU A 222 11.60 -4.21 -19.49
C LEU A 222 11.06 -4.79 -20.80
N LEU A 223 9.99 -4.23 -21.36
CA LEU A 223 9.34 -4.76 -22.55
C LEU A 223 10.05 -4.28 -23.81
N SER A 224 10.47 -5.23 -24.65
CA SER A 224 10.96 -4.91 -25.99
C SER A 224 9.80 -4.61 -26.94
N GLU A 225 10.10 -3.97 -28.06
CA GLU A 225 9.10 -3.66 -29.09
C GLU A 225 8.41 -4.92 -29.64
N SER A 226 9.15 -6.00 -29.88
CA SER A 226 8.59 -7.30 -30.29
C SER A 226 7.70 -7.92 -29.21
N GLN A 227 8.03 -7.74 -27.93
CA GLN A 227 7.18 -8.18 -26.82
C GLN A 227 5.89 -7.37 -26.75
N LEU A 228 5.97 -6.05 -26.91
CA LEU A 228 4.78 -5.18 -26.96
C LEU A 228 3.86 -5.56 -28.12
N PHE A 229 4.41 -5.88 -29.29
CA PHE A 229 3.66 -6.39 -30.44
C PHE A 229 2.89 -7.67 -30.07
N ILE A 230 3.59 -8.65 -29.49
CA ILE A 230 3.00 -9.94 -29.13
C ILE A 230 1.95 -9.78 -28.01
N ILE A 231 2.20 -8.91 -27.02
CA ILE A 231 1.22 -8.58 -25.97
C ILE A 231 -0.03 -7.94 -26.55
N TYR A 232 0.12 -6.98 -27.48
CA TYR A 232 -1.01 -6.30 -28.12
C TYR A 232 -1.93 -7.32 -28.80
N TYR A 233 -1.39 -8.14 -29.71
CA TYR A 233 -2.21 -9.11 -30.45
C TYR A 233 -2.76 -10.24 -29.58
N ASN A 234 -2.01 -10.67 -28.56
CA ASN A 234 -2.52 -11.65 -27.60
C ASN A 234 -3.69 -11.11 -26.78
N SER A 235 -3.69 -9.82 -26.46
CA SER A 235 -4.71 -9.23 -25.60
C SER A 235 -6.13 -9.28 -26.19
N PHE A 236 -6.25 -9.42 -27.51
CA PHE A 236 -7.52 -9.59 -28.21
C PHE A 236 -7.98 -11.05 -28.34
N SER A 237 -7.17 -12.01 -27.90
CA SER A 237 -7.58 -13.42 -27.93
C SER A 237 -8.64 -13.72 -26.87
N ASN A 238 -9.54 -14.65 -27.20
CA ASN A 238 -10.66 -15.03 -26.33
C ASN A 238 -10.20 -15.49 -24.92
N ASP A 239 -9.00 -16.07 -24.81
CA ASP A 239 -8.44 -16.57 -23.56
C ASP A 239 -7.69 -15.49 -22.74
N ALA A 240 -7.48 -14.29 -23.30
CA ALA A 240 -6.64 -13.26 -22.70
C ALA A 240 -7.38 -12.24 -21.82
N GLY A 241 -8.69 -12.38 -21.58
CA GLY A 241 -9.51 -11.36 -20.92
C GLY A 241 -8.91 -10.76 -19.63
N GLY A 242 -8.23 -11.58 -18.82
CA GLY A 242 -7.51 -11.11 -17.64
C GLY A 242 -6.34 -10.17 -17.96
N LEU A 243 -5.53 -10.51 -18.97
CA LEU A 243 -4.39 -9.72 -19.42
C LEU A 243 -4.84 -8.43 -20.10
N TYR A 244 -5.87 -8.47 -20.95
CA TYR A 244 -6.38 -7.28 -21.62
C TYR A 244 -6.81 -6.19 -20.64
N ARG A 245 -7.52 -6.59 -19.57
CA ARG A 245 -7.90 -5.67 -18.49
C ARG A 245 -6.69 -4.99 -17.85
N MET A 246 -5.59 -5.73 -17.68
CA MET A 246 -4.35 -5.19 -17.11
C MET A 246 -3.63 -4.26 -18.07
N VAL A 247 -3.61 -4.60 -19.37
CA VAL A 247 -3.06 -3.75 -20.43
C VAL A 247 -3.70 -2.38 -20.43
N LEU A 248 -5.03 -2.33 -20.38
CA LEU A 248 -5.80 -1.08 -20.32
C LEU A 248 -5.58 -0.34 -19.00
N LYS A 249 -5.82 -1.00 -17.85
CA LYS A 249 -5.71 -0.38 -16.51
C LYS A 249 -4.39 0.32 -16.28
N TYR A 250 -3.30 -0.28 -16.77
CA TYR A 250 -1.94 0.18 -16.51
C TYR A 250 -1.26 0.84 -17.71
N ASN A 251 -2.00 1.00 -18.81
CA ASN A 251 -1.50 1.52 -20.07
C ASN A 251 -0.14 0.89 -20.44
N LEU A 252 -0.10 -0.45 -20.46
CA LEU A 252 1.15 -1.21 -20.64
C LEU A 252 1.78 -0.96 -22.01
N LEU A 253 0.96 -0.64 -23.01
CA LEU A 253 1.36 -0.43 -24.40
C LEU A 253 1.65 1.04 -24.74
N LYS A 254 1.82 1.94 -23.75
CA LYS A 254 2.07 3.38 -23.98
C LYS A 254 3.20 3.67 -25.00
N HIS A 255 4.22 2.84 -25.03
CA HIS A 255 5.40 3.03 -25.89
C HIS A 255 5.38 2.12 -27.13
N PHE A 256 4.27 1.44 -27.41
CA PHE A 256 4.13 0.63 -28.60
C PHE A 256 3.76 1.52 -29.79
N SER A 257 4.72 1.74 -30.68
CA SER A 257 4.53 2.60 -31.85
C SER A 257 3.53 1.97 -32.83
N ASP A 258 2.64 2.81 -33.35
CA ASP A 258 1.61 2.40 -34.31
C ASP A 258 2.19 1.81 -35.60
N CYS A 259 3.37 2.28 -36.03
CA CYS A 259 4.04 1.77 -37.24
C CYS A 259 4.36 0.26 -37.20
N TYR A 260 4.33 -0.37 -36.02
CA TYR A 260 4.55 -1.80 -35.87
C TYR A 260 3.27 -2.63 -35.82
N LYS A 261 2.08 -2.00 -35.82
CA LYS A 261 0.81 -2.73 -35.89
C LYS A 261 0.55 -3.16 -37.34
N LEU A 262 0.12 -4.41 -37.51
CA LEU A 262 -0.15 -5.07 -38.79
C LEU A 262 -1.09 -4.28 -39.70
N HIS A 263 -2.15 -3.69 -39.15
CA HIS A 263 -3.08 -2.91 -39.95
C HIS A 263 -2.42 -1.67 -40.55
N PHE A 264 -1.47 -1.03 -39.87
CA PHE A 264 -0.69 0.09 -40.44
C PHE A 264 0.43 -0.38 -41.39
N LEU A 265 0.97 -1.58 -41.20
CA LEU A 265 1.99 -2.16 -42.08
C LEU A 265 1.50 -2.34 -43.53
N SER A 266 0.20 -2.58 -43.73
CA SER A 266 -0.38 -2.68 -45.08
C SER A 266 -0.27 -1.38 -45.88
N PHE A 267 -0.39 -0.22 -45.21
CA PHE A 267 -0.27 1.09 -45.84
C PHE A 267 1.17 1.55 -46.02
N THR A 268 2.13 0.93 -45.33
CA THR A 268 3.56 1.28 -45.43
C THR A 268 4.33 0.37 -46.37
N LYS A 269 3.86 -0.86 -46.64
CA LYS A 269 4.54 -1.80 -47.53
C LYS A 269 4.48 -1.38 -49.00
N ASP A 270 3.37 -0.78 -49.45
CA ASP A 270 3.27 -0.18 -50.78
C ASP A 270 4.30 0.95 -51.02
N THR A 271 4.91 1.48 -49.95
CA THR A 271 5.95 2.53 -49.97
C THR A 271 7.37 2.06 -49.60
N LEU A 272 7.57 0.80 -49.18
CA LEU A 272 8.87 0.32 -48.66
C LEU A 272 9.60 -0.68 -49.57
N ASP A 273 8.89 -1.40 -50.45
CA ASP A 273 9.50 -2.34 -51.40
C ASP A 273 10.04 -1.65 -52.67
N SER A 274 9.82 -0.35 -52.84
CA SER A 274 10.30 0.44 -53.97
C SER A 274 11.71 0.96 -53.72
N GLN A 275 12.70 0.50 -54.49
CA GLN A 275 13.99 1.20 -54.64
C GLN A 275 13.85 2.56 -55.37
N ASN A 276 12.66 3.16 -55.45
CA ASN A 276 12.37 4.35 -56.23
C ASN A 276 11.58 5.37 -55.40
N GLY A 277 12.14 6.58 -55.25
CA GLY A 277 11.37 7.80 -54.95
C GLY A 277 11.54 8.39 -53.55
N LEU A 278 12.04 9.63 -53.49
CA LEU A 278 12.00 10.48 -52.30
C LEU A 278 10.55 10.75 -51.84
N ASP A 279 9.59 10.71 -52.78
CA ASP A 279 8.17 11.04 -52.56
C ASP A 279 7.41 9.97 -51.75
N GLU A 280 7.69 8.68 -51.93
CA GLU A 280 7.01 7.60 -51.19
C GLU A 280 7.37 7.61 -49.69
N GLN A 281 8.63 7.92 -49.36
CA GLN A 281 9.04 8.10 -47.97
C GLN A 281 8.41 9.34 -47.32
N VAL A 282 8.22 10.40 -48.11
CA VAL A 282 7.53 11.62 -47.67
C VAL A 282 6.05 11.32 -47.40
N GLN A 283 5.39 10.55 -48.27
CA GLN A 283 3.99 10.14 -48.11
C GLN A 283 3.78 9.21 -46.91
N ALA A 284 4.66 8.24 -46.69
CA ALA A 284 4.60 7.37 -45.50
C ALA A 284 4.77 8.17 -44.19
N ARG A 285 5.66 9.17 -44.18
CA ARG A 285 5.82 10.08 -43.05
C ARG A 285 4.59 10.97 -42.85
N ALA A 286 4.03 11.50 -43.94
CA ALA A 286 2.81 12.30 -43.90
C ALA A 286 1.64 11.50 -43.31
N LEU A 287 1.49 10.23 -43.72
CA LEU A 287 0.46 9.33 -43.20
C LEU A 287 0.63 9.05 -41.70
N ALA A 288 1.87 8.81 -41.25
CA ALA A 288 2.16 8.61 -39.83
C ALA A 288 1.88 9.87 -38.99
N CYS A 289 2.30 11.05 -39.47
CA CYS A 289 2.03 12.33 -38.82
C CYS A 289 0.52 12.62 -38.76
N PHE A 290 -0.19 12.40 -39.86
CA PHE A 290 -1.64 12.57 -39.91
C PHE A 290 -2.36 11.65 -38.92
N GLY A 291 -1.97 10.38 -38.86
CA GLY A 291 -2.53 9.44 -37.87
C GLY A 291 -2.33 9.90 -36.42
N GLN A 292 -1.17 10.47 -36.07
CA GLN A 292 -0.93 11.03 -34.72
C GLN A 292 -1.78 12.28 -34.47
N GLU A 293 -1.85 13.21 -35.41
CA GLU A 293 -2.66 14.42 -35.28
C GLU A 293 -4.15 14.10 -35.12
N VAL A 294 -4.67 13.13 -35.88
CA VAL A 294 -6.04 12.63 -35.72
C VAL A 294 -6.25 12.10 -34.30
N LYS A 295 -5.30 11.33 -33.75
CA LYS A 295 -5.41 10.81 -32.38
C LYS A 295 -5.39 11.92 -31.33
N GLU A 296 -4.46 12.86 -31.43
CA GLU A 296 -4.33 13.98 -30.50
C GLU A 296 -5.56 14.90 -30.54
N ALA A 297 -6.03 15.24 -31.75
CA ALA A 297 -7.22 16.04 -31.94
C ALA A 297 -8.47 15.34 -31.37
N THR A 298 -8.62 14.03 -31.62
CA THR A 298 -9.74 13.25 -31.08
C THR A 298 -9.68 13.18 -29.55
N ARG A 299 -8.51 12.98 -28.94
CA ARG A 299 -8.35 13.01 -27.47
C ARG A 299 -8.72 14.35 -26.87
N SER A 300 -8.18 15.42 -27.44
CA SER A 300 -8.46 16.80 -27.01
C SER A 300 -9.96 17.08 -27.11
N PHE A 301 -10.58 16.75 -28.26
CA PHE A 301 -12.01 16.89 -28.47
C PHE A 301 -12.83 16.13 -27.43
N LEU A 302 -12.56 14.83 -27.23
CA LEU A 302 -13.28 14.02 -26.25
C LEU A 302 -13.14 14.60 -24.84
N SER A 303 -11.94 15.01 -24.41
CA SER A 303 -11.74 15.55 -23.06
C SER A 303 -12.56 16.81 -22.79
N LYS A 304 -12.66 17.71 -23.78
CA LYS A 304 -13.40 18.98 -23.69
C LYS A 304 -14.90 18.75 -23.83
N MET A 305 -15.31 17.92 -24.79
CA MET A 305 -16.70 17.53 -25.01
C MET A 305 -17.35 16.99 -23.73
N GLN A 306 -16.62 16.17 -22.96
CA GLN A 306 -17.14 15.62 -21.71
C GLN A 306 -17.41 16.70 -20.64
N ILE A 307 -16.70 17.83 -20.67
CA ILE A 307 -16.86 18.96 -19.73
C ILE A 307 -17.95 19.91 -20.22
N GLU A 308 -17.93 20.27 -21.50
CA GLU A 308 -18.85 21.27 -22.04
C GLU A 308 -20.29 20.76 -22.13
N LEU A 309 -20.51 19.50 -22.53
CA LEU A 309 -21.85 18.89 -22.54
C LEU A 309 -22.39 18.56 -21.13
N LEU A 310 -21.61 18.77 -20.05
CA LEU A 310 -22.11 18.76 -18.67
C LEU A 310 -22.67 20.12 -18.24
N ASN A 311 -22.24 21.21 -18.89
CA ASN A 311 -22.75 22.55 -18.62
C ASN A 311 -24.10 22.68 -19.34
N GLU A 312 -25.20 22.91 -18.60
CA GLU A 312 -26.59 22.93 -19.11
C GLU A 312 -26.91 24.02 -20.18
N PHE A 313 -25.89 24.67 -20.77
CA PHE A 313 -26.04 25.81 -21.67
C PHE A 313 -25.62 25.56 -23.13
N GLU A 314 -24.98 24.43 -23.46
CA GLU A 314 -24.60 24.10 -24.85
C GLU A 314 -25.33 22.85 -25.37
N ASP A 315 -26.09 23.00 -26.45
CA ASP A 315 -26.80 21.90 -27.14
C ASP A 315 -25.87 21.07 -28.04
N SER A 316 -24.70 21.59 -28.41
CA SER A 316 -23.72 20.89 -29.24
C SER A 316 -22.31 21.46 -29.06
N TYR A 317 -21.28 20.61 -29.09
CA TYR A 317 -19.88 21.00 -29.03
C TYR A 317 -19.19 20.79 -30.38
N ARG A 318 -18.39 21.77 -30.83
CA ARG A 318 -17.68 21.73 -32.13
C ARG A 318 -16.25 22.21 -31.99
N GLU A 319 -15.32 21.54 -32.69
CA GLU A 319 -13.91 21.93 -32.70
C GLU A 319 -13.28 21.62 -34.05
N SER A 320 -12.32 22.43 -34.49
CA SER A 320 -11.63 22.23 -35.77
C SER A 320 -10.13 22.43 -35.63
N TYR A 321 -9.36 21.60 -36.33
CA TYR A 321 -7.91 21.56 -36.33
C TYR A 321 -7.40 21.60 -37.78
N ILE A 322 -6.32 22.34 -38.03
CA ILE A 322 -5.67 22.39 -39.35
C ILE A 322 -4.50 21.40 -39.31
N PHE A 323 -4.38 20.57 -40.34
CA PHE A 323 -3.29 19.60 -40.42
C PHE A 323 -1.94 20.30 -40.56
N SER A 324 -0.97 19.95 -39.72
CA SER A 324 0.27 20.72 -39.59
C SER A 324 1.17 20.70 -40.82
N LEU A 325 1.11 19.63 -41.62
CA LEU A 325 1.93 19.44 -42.82
C LEU A 325 1.26 19.97 -44.09
N ASP A 326 -0.04 20.27 -44.05
CA ASP A 326 -0.79 20.75 -45.21
C ASP A 326 -2.01 21.57 -44.78
N GLU A 327 -1.90 22.90 -44.90
CA GLU A 327 -2.99 23.83 -44.58
C GLU A 327 -4.26 23.58 -45.42
N GLY A 328 -4.13 22.82 -46.52
CA GLY A 328 -5.23 22.40 -47.37
C GLY A 328 -6.05 21.22 -46.83
N VAL A 329 -5.72 20.65 -45.68
CA VAL A 329 -6.46 19.57 -44.99
C VAL A 329 -6.81 20.03 -43.58
N SER A 330 -8.08 19.95 -43.23
CA SER A 330 -8.55 20.26 -41.87
C SER A 330 -9.45 19.16 -41.32
N ILE A 331 -9.44 19.03 -40.01
CA ILE A 331 -10.22 18.05 -39.26
C ILE A 331 -11.23 18.82 -38.43
N ALA A 332 -12.51 18.50 -38.55
CA ALA A 332 -13.58 19.08 -37.76
C ALA A 332 -14.32 17.99 -36.99
N PHE A 333 -14.67 18.30 -35.75
CA PHE A 333 -15.45 17.46 -34.87
C PHE A 333 -16.75 18.18 -34.51
N SER A 334 -17.84 17.44 -34.43
CA SER A 334 -19.09 17.93 -33.85
C SER A 334 -19.79 16.83 -33.07
N SER A 335 -20.46 17.19 -31.98
CA SER A 335 -21.22 16.25 -31.17
C SER A 335 -22.38 16.95 -30.47
N GLU A 336 -23.53 16.29 -30.42
CA GLU A 336 -24.70 16.69 -29.63
C GLU A 336 -24.79 15.86 -28.33
N TYR A 337 -24.25 14.63 -28.32
CA TYR A 337 -24.33 13.71 -27.18
C TYR A 337 -22.97 13.16 -26.77
N ARG A 338 -22.79 12.86 -25.49
CA ARG A 338 -21.50 12.37 -24.93
C ARG A 338 -21.08 10.96 -25.40
N ASN A 339 -21.95 10.26 -26.11
CA ASN A 339 -21.74 8.92 -26.62
C ASN A 339 -21.56 8.87 -28.13
N ASP A 340 -21.64 9.99 -28.85
CA ASP A 340 -21.39 10.04 -30.29
C ASP A 340 -20.60 11.29 -30.71
N PHE A 341 -19.97 11.23 -31.87
CA PHE A 341 -19.46 12.40 -32.55
C PHE A 341 -19.33 12.18 -34.06
N GLU A 342 -19.48 13.27 -34.79
CA GLU A 342 -19.18 13.38 -36.21
C GLU A 342 -17.75 13.91 -36.37
N PHE A 343 -16.96 13.22 -37.18
CA PHE A 343 -15.60 13.57 -37.56
C PHE A 343 -15.54 13.81 -39.06
N LYS A 344 -15.15 15.02 -39.46
CA LYS A 344 -15.06 15.45 -40.86
C LYS A 344 -13.62 15.80 -41.20
N ILE A 345 -13.15 15.29 -42.34
CA ILE A 345 -11.92 15.75 -42.97
C ILE A 345 -12.31 16.59 -44.17
N VAL A 346 -11.99 17.88 -44.12
CA VAL A 346 -12.29 18.84 -45.17
C VAL A 346 -11.01 19.11 -45.95
N THR A 347 -11.09 18.99 -47.27
CA THR A 347 -9.94 19.23 -48.16
C THR A 347 -10.19 20.39 -49.11
N SER A 348 -9.12 21.13 -49.40
CA SER A 348 -9.16 22.27 -50.32
C SER A 348 -9.35 21.88 -51.79
N GLU A 349 -8.94 20.67 -52.18
CA GLU A 349 -8.93 20.19 -53.58
C GLU A 349 -9.20 18.68 -53.67
N ARG A 350 -9.81 18.25 -54.79
CA ARG A 350 -10.35 16.88 -54.99
C ARG A 350 -9.31 15.76 -54.91
N ASP A 351 -8.07 16.03 -55.30
CA ASP A 351 -6.97 15.05 -55.33
C ASP A 351 -5.94 15.29 -54.22
N LYS A 352 -6.23 16.19 -53.27
CA LYS A 352 -5.28 16.58 -52.23
C LYS A 352 -4.83 15.40 -51.37
N VAL A 353 -5.76 14.51 -51.00
CA VAL A 353 -5.46 13.28 -50.25
C VAL A 353 -4.50 12.37 -51.01
N LYS A 354 -4.72 12.20 -52.32
CA LYS A 354 -3.85 11.37 -53.16
C LYS A 354 -2.47 12.00 -53.34
N ALA A 355 -2.41 13.32 -53.50
CA ALA A 355 -1.15 14.06 -53.62
C ALA A 355 -0.33 14.01 -52.31
N THR A 356 -0.98 14.21 -51.17
CA THR A 356 -0.32 14.32 -49.86
C THR A 356 0.01 12.95 -49.25
N PHE A 357 -0.86 11.95 -49.41
CA PHE A 357 -0.71 10.64 -48.74
C PHE A 357 -0.48 9.46 -49.70
N GLY A 358 -0.61 9.63 -51.01
CA GLY A 358 -0.43 8.55 -51.98
C GLY A 358 -1.56 7.49 -52.00
N LEU A 359 -2.62 7.68 -51.21
CA LEU A 359 -3.72 6.71 -51.07
C LEU A 359 -4.91 7.04 -51.98
N SER A 360 -5.64 6.00 -52.38
CA SER A 360 -6.98 6.16 -52.96
C SER A 360 -7.98 6.61 -51.88
N SER A 361 -9.10 7.22 -52.28
CA SER A 361 -10.13 7.66 -51.33
C SER A 361 -10.65 6.54 -50.42
N ASP A 362 -10.85 5.34 -50.97
CA ASP A 362 -11.31 4.17 -50.20
C ASP A 362 -10.23 3.70 -49.21
N CYS A 363 -8.96 3.63 -49.64
CA CYS A 363 -7.85 3.29 -48.77
C CYS A 363 -7.65 4.32 -47.65
N PHE A 364 -7.86 5.61 -47.95
CA PHE A 364 -7.76 6.68 -46.96
C PHE A 364 -8.89 6.61 -45.91
N ILE A 365 -10.12 6.32 -46.33
CA ILE A 365 -11.23 6.08 -45.40
C ILE A 365 -10.91 4.91 -44.47
N ASN A 366 -10.41 3.79 -45.01
CA ASN A 366 -10.05 2.64 -44.21
C ASN A 366 -8.90 2.94 -43.24
N PHE A 367 -7.89 3.69 -43.68
CA PHE A 367 -6.81 4.16 -42.80
C PHE A 367 -7.36 4.97 -41.61
N VAL A 368 -8.24 5.95 -41.87
CA VAL A 368 -8.81 6.79 -40.81
C VAL A 368 -9.71 5.98 -39.87
N LYS A 369 -10.54 5.07 -40.41
CA LYS A 369 -11.32 4.12 -39.60
C LYS A 369 -10.42 3.31 -38.68
N LEU A 370 -9.29 2.84 -39.18
CA LEU A 370 -8.31 2.10 -38.37
C LEU A 370 -7.69 2.96 -37.27
N VAL A 371 -7.29 4.20 -37.58
CA VAL A 371 -6.76 5.16 -36.58
C VAL A 371 -7.77 5.41 -35.47
N LEU A 372 -9.04 5.64 -35.82
CA LEU A 372 -10.12 5.86 -34.86
C LEU A 372 -10.44 4.59 -34.08
N SER A 373 -10.49 3.42 -34.72
CA SER A 373 -10.71 2.13 -34.06
C SER A 373 -9.60 1.81 -33.06
N GLU A 374 -8.34 2.12 -33.38
CA GLU A 374 -7.25 1.96 -32.44
C GLU A 374 -7.39 2.87 -31.22
N LEU A 375 -7.76 4.12 -31.43
CA LEU A 375 -7.93 5.05 -30.32
C LEU A 375 -9.14 4.68 -29.44
N LEU A 376 -10.26 4.38 -30.08
CA LEU A 376 -11.57 4.31 -29.44
C LEU A 376 -11.98 2.91 -29.05
N ILE A 377 -11.53 1.87 -29.75
CA ILE A 377 -11.88 0.49 -29.41
C ILE A 377 -10.72 -0.10 -28.63
N TYR A 378 -9.57 -0.25 -29.27
CA TYR A 378 -8.44 -0.99 -28.71
C TYR A 378 -7.74 -0.25 -27.56
N GLY A 379 -7.78 1.08 -27.56
CA GLY A 379 -7.18 1.93 -26.52
C GLY A 379 -8.05 2.16 -25.28
N VAL A 380 -9.36 1.90 -25.35
CA VAL A 380 -10.33 2.36 -24.33
C VAL A 380 -11.36 1.30 -23.93
N TYR A 381 -11.93 0.54 -24.88
CA TYR A 381 -13.09 -0.31 -24.62
C TYR A 381 -12.73 -1.79 -24.54
N TYR A 382 -13.52 -2.53 -23.76
CA TYR A 382 -13.26 -3.95 -23.53
C TYR A 382 -13.82 -4.85 -24.65
N GLU A 383 -14.82 -4.37 -25.39
CA GLU A 383 -15.53 -5.11 -26.44
C GLU A 383 -15.62 -4.25 -27.72
N PRO A 384 -15.15 -4.73 -28.89
CA PRO A 384 -15.22 -3.99 -30.15
C PRO A 384 -16.63 -3.60 -30.60
N ASP A 385 -17.63 -4.39 -30.20
CA ASP A 385 -19.03 -4.14 -30.53
C ASP A 385 -19.61 -2.91 -29.79
N ASP A 386 -18.91 -2.34 -28.81
CA ASP A 386 -19.36 -1.18 -28.03
C ASP A 386 -19.22 0.17 -28.81
N VAL A 387 -18.51 0.20 -29.95
CA VAL A 387 -18.31 1.42 -30.75
C VAL A 387 -18.42 1.12 -32.25
N GLU A 388 -19.35 1.78 -32.93
CA GLU A 388 -19.53 1.71 -34.38
C GLU A 388 -18.87 2.91 -35.07
N ILE A 389 -18.08 2.66 -36.12
CA ILE A 389 -17.40 3.70 -36.91
C ILE A 389 -17.79 3.54 -38.38
N MET A 390 -18.68 4.41 -38.85
CA MET A 390 -19.05 4.51 -40.27
C MET A 390 -18.26 5.62 -40.94
N GLY A 391 -17.88 5.44 -42.21
CA GLY A 391 -17.13 6.44 -42.96
C GLY A 391 -17.57 6.47 -44.42
N SER A 392 -17.78 7.66 -44.95
CA SER A 392 -18.31 7.92 -46.30
C SER A 392 -17.69 9.15 -46.95
N ILE A 393 -17.74 9.21 -48.28
CA ILE A 393 -17.38 10.39 -49.06
C ILE A 393 -18.64 11.24 -49.23
N LEU A 394 -18.56 12.54 -48.96
CA LEU A 394 -19.68 13.47 -49.12
C LEU A 394 -19.99 13.74 -50.60
N GLU A 395 -21.21 14.21 -50.90
CA GLU A 395 -21.70 14.46 -52.27
C GLU A 395 -20.81 15.43 -53.07
N ASN A 396 -20.05 16.29 -52.39
CA ASN A 396 -19.09 17.21 -53.01
C ASN A 396 -17.76 16.55 -53.45
N CYS A 397 -17.54 15.27 -53.09
CA CYS A 397 -16.33 14.49 -53.35
C CYS A 397 -15.01 15.12 -52.86
N LEU A 398 -15.10 16.11 -51.97
CA LEU A 398 -13.96 16.83 -51.39
C LEU A 398 -13.79 16.47 -49.91
N ASP A 399 -14.91 16.19 -49.24
CA ASP A 399 -14.95 15.98 -47.81
C ASP A 399 -15.22 14.52 -47.47
N TYR A 400 -14.60 14.06 -46.38
CA TYR A 400 -14.78 12.73 -45.83
C TYR A 400 -15.49 12.88 -44.49
N GLU A 401 -16.55 12.11 -44.27
CA GLU A 401 -17.32 12.13 -43.04
C GLU A 401 -17.26 10.76 -42.37
N PHE A 402 -17.05 10.78 -41.06
CA PHE A 402 -17.03 9.60 -40.21
C PHE A 402 -17.95 9.83 -39.03
N ASN A 403 -18.91 8.92 -38.85
CA ASN A 403 -19.83 8.93 -37.73
C ASN A 403 -19.40 7.86 -36.74
N VAL A 404 -19.13 8.29 -35.51
CA VAL A 404 -18.67 7.44 -34.41
C VAL A 404 -19.76 7.38 -33.35
N CYS A 405 -20.31 6.20 -33.11
CA CYS A 405 -21.39 5.97 -32.16
C CYS A 405 -20.97 4.93 -31.11
N GLY A 406 -20.95 5.31 -29.84
CA GLY A 406 -20.70 4.41 -28.72
C GLY A 406 -21.99 3.99 -28.01
N PHE A 407 -22.06 2.72 -27.59
CA PHE A 407 -23.10 2.22 -26.69
C PHE A 407 -23.00 2.81 -25.27
N LYS A 408 -21.83 3.38 -24.92
CA LYS A 408 -21.55 4.11 -23.67
C LYS A 408 -20.89 5.45 -24.00
N ASN A 409 -20.78 6.33 -23.00
CA ASN A 409 -20.08 7.60 -23.15
C ASN A 409 -18.64 7.37 -23.63
N LEU A 410 -18.24 8.07 -24.69
CA LEU A 410 -16.90 8.04 -25.28
C LEU A 410 -15.91 8.77 -24.36
N ILE A 411 -15.40 8.06 -23.35
CA ILE A 411 -14.49 8.61 -22.33
C ILE A 411 -13.06 8.21 -22.65
N PHE A 412 -12.17 9.19 -22.81
CA PHE A 412 -10.73 8.96 -22.85
C PHE A 412 -10.14 9.25 -21.46
N CYS A 413 -9.73 8.21 -20.74
CA CYS A 413 -9.03 8.36 -19.45
C CYS A 413 -7.55 8.63 -19.72
N ASP A 414 -7.18 9.87 -20.05
CA ASP A 414 -5.77 10.20 -20.28
C ASP A 414 -4.93 10.25 -18.99
N ASP A 415 -5.56 10.30 -17.82
CA ASP A 415 -4.85 10.30 -16.54
C ASP A 415 -5.63 9.55 -15.45
N LEU A 416 -5.38 8.26 -15.33
CA LEU A 416 -5.35 7.64 -13.99
C LEU A 416 -4.00 8.05 -13.36
N VAL A 417 -3.99 9.25 -12.78
CA VAL A 417 -2.90 9.83 -11.97
C VAL A 417 -2.37 8.85 -10.92
#